data_AF-A0A924VLD6-F1
#
_entry.id   AF-A0A924VLD6-F1
#
_cell.length_a   1.000
_cell.length_b   1.000
_cell.length_c   1.000
_cell.angle_alpha   90.00
_cell.angle_beta   90.00
_cell.angle_gamma   90.00
#
_symmetry.space_group_name_H-M   'P 1'
#
loop_
_entity.id
_entity.type
_entity.pdbx_description
1 polymer ?
#
loop_
_entity_poly.entity_id
_entity_poly.type
_entity_poly.pdbx_seq_one_letter_code
_entity_poly.pdbx_strand_id
1 'polypeptide(L)'
;MHDNSILVRARIARFVSERIEPAIYRDRRPLTIEAWEVPDEPVPFSEARTATYRPFAVGQPWGKPWGTTWFHVTGQAPVEWQSEGTRIELLVDLRFTMGQSGFQAEALVSRADGSVIKAIEPFNAYVPIDPDGTVDVYIEA
;
A
#
# COMPACT_ATOMS: atom_id res chain seq x y z
N MET A 1 -43.35 14.61 -16.80
CA MET A 1 -42.56 13.81 -15.83
C MET A 1 -41.16 14.37 -15.86
N HIS A 2 -40.63 14.87 -14.74
CA HIS A 2 -39.31 15.52 -14.70
C HIS A 2 -38.21 14.47 -14.55
N ASP A 3 -37.15 14.60 -15.35
CA ASP A 3 -35.94 13.79 -15.20
C ASP A 3 -35.06 14.37 -14.07
N ASN A 4 -34.96 13.64 -12.96
CA ASN A 4 -34.16 14.02 -11.80
C ASN A 4 -32.85 13.22 -11.70
N SER A 5 -32.45 12.50 -12.75
CA SER A 5 -31.30 11.58 -12.74
C SER A 5 -29.98 12.25 -12.32
N ILE A 6 -29.75 13.51 -12.71
CA ILE A 6 -28.57 14.29 -12.30
C ILE A 6 -28.51 14.45 -10.76
N LEU A 7 -29.62 14.86 -10.14
CA LEU A 7 -29.69 15.07 -8.69
C LEU A 7 -29.53 13.76 -7.91
N VAL A 8 -30.10 12.66 -8.43
CA VAL A 8 -29.95 11.32 -7.83
C VAL A 8 -28.50 10.86 -7.89
N ARG A 9 -27.83 10.99 -9.05
CA ARG A 9 -26.41 10.62 -9.20
C ARG A 9 -25.51 11.43 -8.27
N ALA A 10 -25.73 12.74 -8.16
CA ALA A 10 -24.96 13.59 -7.25
C ALA A 10 -25.13 13.16 -5.78
N ARG A 11 -26.34 12.77 -5.38
CA ARG A 11 -26.59 12.25 -4.02
C ARG A 11 -25.90 10.91 -3.77
N ILE A 12 -25.90 10.00 -4.74
CA ILE A 12 -25.19 8.72 -4.64
C ILE A 12 -23.69 8.95 -4.54
N ALA A 13 -23.12 9.77 -5.43
CA ALA A 13 -21.70 10.08 -5.41
C ALA A 13 -21.25 10.64 -4.07
N ARG A 14 -22.00 11.62 -3.52
CA ARG A 14 -21.74 12.18 -2.20
C ARG A 14 -21.85 11.14 -1.09
N PHE A 15 -22.86 10.26 -1.15
CA PHE A 15 -23.02 9.21 -0.15
C PHE A 15 -21.82 8.23 -0.16
N VAL A 16 -21.36 7.84 -1.34
CA VAL A 16 -20.18 6.99 -1.49
C VAL A 16 -18.94 7.68 -0.92
N SER A 17 -18.63 8.89 -1.38
CA SER A 17 -17.39 9.60 -1.01
C SER A 17 -17.34 10.08 0.44
N GLU A 18 -18.48 10.48 1.00
CA GLU A 18 -18.51 11.04 2.36
C GLU A 18 -18.88 10.01 3.43
N ARG A 19 -19.50 8.87 3.08
CA ARG A 19 -20.00 7.89 4.08
C ARG A 19 -19.41 6.50 3.91
N ILE A 20 -19.26 6.01 2.68
CA ILE A 20 -18.81 4.64 2.45
C ILE A 20 -17.29 4.57 2.43
N GLU A 21 -16.62 5.35 1.57
CA GLU A 21 -15.15 5.30 1.41
C GLU A 21 -14.40 5.60 2.71
N PRO A 22 -14.76 6.64 3.51
CA PRO A 22 -14.08 6.89 4.78
C PRO A 22 -14.30 5.79 5.82
N ALA A 23 -15.36 4.99 5.68
CA ALA A 23 -15.72 3.93 6.60
C ALA A 23 -15.09 2.56 6.26
N ILE A 24 -14.41 2.43 5.12
CA ILE A 24 -13.71 1.19 4.73
C ILE A 24 -12.60 0.87 5.75
N TYR A 25 -11.79 1.87 6.10
CA TYR A 25 -10.68 1.75 7.05
C TYR A 25 -10.99 2.53 8.32
N ARG A 26 -11.39 1.81 9.38
CA ARG A 26 -11.86 2.41 10.64
C ARG A 26 -10.74 2.84 11.58
N ASP A 27 -9.57 2.21 11.50
CA ASP A 27 -8.37 2.54 12.27
C ASP A 27 -7.13 2.28 11.40
N ARG A 28 -6.04 3.00 11.66
CA ARG A 28 -4.74 2.86 10.99
C ARG A 28 -3.62 3.09 12.00
N ARG A 29 -2.63 2.20 12.03
CA ARG A 29 -1.41 2.34 12.84
C ARG A 29 -0.20 2.48 11.94
N PRO A 30 0.77 3.35 12.28
CA PRO A 30 2.02 3.42 11.56
C PRO A 30 2.80 2.11 11.75
N LEU A 31 3.55 1.74 10.72
CA LEU A 31 4.50 0.64 10.74
C LEU A 31 5.92 1.20 10.74
N THR A 32 6.88 0.34 11.09
CA THR A 32 8.30 0.67 10.93
C THR A 32 8.66 0.47 9.47
N ILE A 33 9.32 1.47 8.88
CA ILE A 33 9.75 1.43 7.48
C ILE A 33 11.24 1.72 7.45
N GLU A 34 11.97 0.90 6.73
CA GLU A 34 13.34 1.15 6.32
C GLU A 34 13.44 1.07 4.80
N ALA A 35 14.33 1.84 4.19
CA ALA A 35 14.47 1.92 2.75
C ALA A 35 15.93 1.70 2.31
N TRP A 36 16.08 1.12 1.12
CA TRP A 36 17.35 0.98 0.41
C TRP A 36 17.15 1.31 -1.06
N GLU A 37 17.76 2.41 -1.52
CA GLU A 37 17.80 2.76 -2.94
C GLU A 37 18.86 1.89 -3.63
N VAL A 38 18.44 1.15 -4.66
CA VAL A 38 19.34 0.31 -5.46
C VAL A 38 20.28 1.24 -6.24
N PRO A 39 21.62 1.06 -6.16
CA PRO A 39 22.56 1.99 -6.79
C PRO A 39 22.43 2.10 -8.32
N ASP A 40 22.16 0.98 -8.99
CA ASP A 40 22.15 0.85 -10.45
C ASP A 40 20.86 0.14 -10.93
N GLU A 41 20.99 -1.02 -11.59
CA GLU A 41 19.86 -1.82 -12.09
C GLU A 41 19.17 -2.61 -10.96
N PRO A 42 17.87 -2.94 -11.10
CA PRO A 42 17.15 -3.77 -10.14
C PRO A 42 17.87 -5.09 -9.87
N VAL A 43 17.90 -5.48 -8.59
CA VAL A 43 18.54 -6.72 -8.13
C VAL A 43 17.51 -7.75 -7.69
N PRO A 44 17.82 -9.06 -7.73
CA PRO A 44 16.93 -10.09 -7.19
C PRO A 44 16.68 -9.91 -5.68
N PHE A 45 15.52 -10.35 -5.21
CA PHE A 45 15.14 -10.33 -3.79
C PHE A 45 16.23 -10.89 -2.85
N SER A 46 16.91 -11.96 -3.26
CA SER A 46 17.95 -12.60 -2.45
C SER A 46 19.12 -11.68 -2.12
N GLU A 47 19.42 -10.72 -2.99
CA GLU A 47 20.41 -9.67 -2.77
C GLU A 47 19.81 -8.52 -1.98
N ALA A 48 18.65 -8.03 -2.40
CA ALA A 48 17.96 -6.90 -1.77
C ALA A 48 17.70 -7.12 -0.28
N ARG A 49 17.30 -8.32 0.14
CA ARG A 49 17.06 -8.64 1.57
C ARG A 49 18.32 -8.56 2.45
N THR A 50 19.51 -8.57 1.86
CA THR A 50 20.79 -8.52 2.57
C THR A 50 21.43 -7.13 2.55
N ALA A 51 20.80 -6.17 1.86
CA ALA A 51 21.26 -4.80 1.79
C ALA A 51 21.18 -4.08 3.14
N THR A 52 21.82 -2.92 3.23
CA THR A 52 21.75 -2.06 4.43
C THR A 52 20.62 -1.06 4.28
N TYR A 53 19.47 -1.39 4.89
CA TYR A 53 18.33 -0.49 4.96
C TYR A 53 18.55 0.62 6.00
N ARG A 54 17.90 1.76 5.79
CA ARG A 54 17.94 2.91 6.71
C ARG A 54 16.53 3.34 7.05
N PRO A 55 16.29 3.89 8.27
CA PRO A 55 14.97 4.37 8.66
C PRO A 55 14.37 5.35 7.64
N PHE A 56 13.10 5.13 7.33
CA PHE A 56 12.32 5.93 6.38
C PHE A 56 10.99 6.34 7.01
N ALA A 57 10.49 7.52 6.65
CA ALA A 57 9.20 8.02 7.13
C ALA A 57 8.26 8.31 5.95
N VAL A 58 6.98 7.97 6.14
CA VAL A 58 5.92 8.29 5.17
C VAL A 58 5.94 9.80 4.87
N GLY A 59 5.94 10.13 3.58
CA GLY A 59 6.02 11.51 3.09
C GLY A 59 7.44 11.99 2.76
N GLN A 60 8.48 11.23 3.10
CA GLN A 60 9.83 11.51 2.61
C GLN A 60 9.93 11.23 1.10
N PRO A 61 10.67 12.06 0.33
CA PRO A 61 11.02 11.74 -1.05
C PRO A 61 11.89 10.48 -1.13
N TRP A 62 11.76 9.73 -2.21
CA TRP A 62 12.50 8.49 -2.44
C TRP A 62 12.71 8.26 -3.94
N GLY A 63 13.79 7.55 -4.27
CA GLY A 63 14.07 7.05 -5.61
C GLY A 63 14.36 8.12 -6.68
N LYS A 64 14.97 7.67 -7.77
CA LYS A 64 15.04 8.41 -9.04
C LYS A 64 13.94 7.91 -9.97
N PRO A 65 13.53 8.70 -10.98
CA PRO A 65 12.66 8.19 -12.03
C PRO A 65 13.25 6.92 -12.64
N TRP A 66 12.46 5.84 -12.66
CA TRP A 66 12.83 4.52 -13.17
C TRP A 66 13.94 3.78 -12.39
N GLY A 67 14.36 4.32 -11.24
CA GLY A 67 15.23 3.61 -10.30
C GLY A 67 14.39 2.78 -9.34
N THR A 68 15.01 1.73 -8.77
CA THR A 68 14.35 0.85 -7.79
C THR A 68 14.73 1.23 -6.37
N THR A 69 13.74 1.31 -5.49
CA THR A 69 13.90 1.41 -4.05
C THR A 69 13.19 0.26 -3.37
N TRP A 70 13.91 -0.46 -2.53
CA TRP A 70 13.31 -1.46 -1.66
C TRP A 70 12.90 -0.83 -0.34
N PHE A 71 11.71 -1.16 0.14
CA PHE A 71 11.26 -0.85 1.49
C PHE A 71 11.10 -2.14 2.28
N HIS A 72 11.71 -2.21 3.47
CA HIS A 72 11.42 -3.23 4.46
C HIS A 72 10.41 -2.66 5.45
N VAL A 73 9.23 -3.30 5.52
CA VAL A 73 8.12 -2.83 6.35
C VAL A 73 7.82 -3.88 7.40
N THR A 74 7.92 -3.47 8.67
CA THR A 74 7.70 -4.36 9.82
C THR A 74 6.71 -3.78 10.82
N GLY A 75 6.02 -4.66 11.52
CA GLY A 75 5.17 -4.30 12.65
C GLY A 75 4.15 -5.35 12.99
N GLN A 76 3.24 -4.97 13.88
CA GLN A 76 2.19 -5.83 14.39
C GLN A 76 0.88 -5.05 14.40
N ALA A 77 -0.14 -5.60 13.77
CA ALA A 77 -1.47 -5.05 13.86
C ALA A 77 -2.03 -5.18 15.29
N PRO A 78 -2.76 -4.18 15.80
CA PRO A 78 -3.43 -4.28 17.09
C PRO A 78 -4.38 -5.48 17.17
N VAL A 79 -4.34 -6.21 18.28
CA VAL A 79 -5.14 -7.43 18.48
C VAL A 79 -6.64 -7.12 18.41
N GLU A 80 -7.06 -5.93 18.84
CA GLU A 80 -8.45 -5.48 18.77
C GLU A 80 -9.01 -5.35 17.35
N TRP A 81 -8.17 -5.35 16.31
CA TRP A 81 -8.63 -5.35 14.93
C TRP A 81 -9.15 -6.71 14.45
N GLN A 82 -8.79 -7.79 15.14
CA GLN A 82 -9.26 -9.15 14.84
C GLN A 82 -10.74 -9.28 15.26
N SER A 83 -11.64 -8.83 14.39
CA SER A 83 -13.08 -8.89 14.59
C SER A 83 -13.77 -9.61 13.44
N GLU A 84 -14.86 -10.33 13.75
CA GLU A 84 -15.61 -11.11 12.76
C GLU A 84 -16.10 -10.22 11.61
N GLY A 85 -15.97 -10.71 10.37
CA GLY A 85 -16.36 -9.97 9.17
C GLY A 85 -15.38 -8.86 8.76
N THR A 86 -14.17 -8.82 9.34
CA THR A 86 -13.13 -7.85 9.00
C THR A 86 -11.84 -8.54 8.58
N ARG A 87 -10.99 -7.81 7.87
CA ARG A 87 -9.66 -8.26 7.47
C ARG A 87 -8.67 -7.13 7.68
N ILE A 88 -7.47 -7.48 8.11
CA ILE A 88 -6.39 -6.53 8.27
C ILE A 88 -5.65 -6.42 6.94
N GLU A 89 -5.30 -5.20 6.56
CA GLU A 89 -4.61 -4.91 5.30
C GLU A 89 -3.46 -3.94 5.57
N LEU A 90 -2.33 -4.17 4.89
CA LEU A 90 -1.29 -3.17 4.73
C LEU A 90 -1.67 -2.28 3.54
N LEU A 91 -1.68 -0.97 3.75
CA LEU A 91 -1.91 0.01 2.70
C LEU A 91 -0.60 0.62 2.24
N VAL A 92 -0.32 0.51 0.94
CA VAL A 92 0.89 1.03 0.29
C VAL A 92 0.48 2.07 -0.74
N ASP A 93 0.72 3.34 -0.42
CA ASP A 93 0.48 4.46 -1.33
C ASP A 93 1.81 5.05 -1.79
N LEU A 94 2.16 4.80 -3.05
CA LEU A 94 3.37 5.32 -3.70
C LEU A 94 3.16 6.71 -4.31
N ARG A 95 2.18 7.46 -3.77
CA ARG A 95 1.73 8.77 -4.23
C ARG A 95 0.98 8.70 -5.56
N PHE A 96 -0.02 7.83 -5.62
CA PHE A 96 -0.85 7.67 -6.81
C PHE A 96 -1.72 8.90 -7.07
N THR A 97 -1.86 9.25 -8.34
CA THR A 97 -2.92 10.10 -8.85
C THR A 97 -4.09 9.23 -9.33
N MET A 98 -5.32 9.65 -9.02
CA MET A 98 -6.54 8.89 -9.32
C MET A 98 -7.04 9.08 -10.77
N GLY A 99 -6.20 9.63 -11.65
CA GLY A 99 -6.56 9.93 -13.05
C GLY A 99 -6.36 8.76 -14.02
N GLN A 100 -5.44 7.83 -13.73
CA GLN A 100 -5.09 6.70 -14.60
C GLN A 100 -4.41 5.56 -13.82
N SER A 101 -4.52 4.33 -14.32
CA SER A 101 -3.98 3.13 -13.65
C SER A 101 -2.53 2.77 -14.01
N GLY A 102 -1.81 3.62 -14.74
CA GLY A 102 -0.44 3.32 -15.19
C GLY A 102 0.40 4.57 -15.46
N PHE A 103 1.67 4.36 -15.84
CA PHE A 103 2.68 5.43 -15.96
C PHE A 103 2.90 6.20 -14.66
N GLN A 104 2.80 5.49 -13.54
CA GLN A 104 3.09 5.98 -12.19
C GLN A 104 4.02 4.97 -11.52
N ALA A 105 4.49 5.25 -10.30
CA ALA A 105 5.22 4.25 -9.53
C ALA A 105 4.36 2.99 -9.36
N GLU A 106 4.99 1.83 -9.32
CA GLU A 106 4.39 0.51 -9.11
C GLU A 106 5.28 -0.24 -8.12
N ALA A 107 4.78 -1.31 -7.51
CA ALA A 107 5.63 -2.14 -6.67
C ALA A 107 5.27 -3.62 -6.67
N LEU A 108 6.24 -4.45 -6.29
CA LEU A 108 6.05 -5.86 -6.01
C LEU A 108 6.28 -6.14 -4.52
N VAL A 109 5.30 -6.74 -3.86
CA VAL A 109 5.38 -7.06 -2.43
C VAL A 109 5.70 -8.53 -2.23
N SER A 110 6.74 -8.80 -1.46
CA SER A 110 7.23 -10.13 -1.12
C SER A 110 7.30 -10.32 0.39
N ARG A 111 7.05 -11.53 0.87
CA ARG A 111 7.33 -11.92 2.26
C ARG A 111 8.84 -11.99 2.51
N ALA A 112 9.24 -12.05 3.78
CA ALA A 112 10.64 -12.24 4.17
C ALA A 112 11.29 -13.53 3.61
N ASP A 113 10.50 -14.56 3.28
CA ASP A 113 10.97 -15.79 2.62
C ASP A 113 11.17 -15.64 1.10
N GLY A 114 10.79 -14.49 0.52
CA GLY A 114 10.87 -14.19 -0.91
C GLY A 114 9.65 -14.63 -1.72
N SER A 115 8.63 -15.22 -1.09
CA SER A 115 7.37 -15.50 -1.77
C SER A 115 6.64 -14.20 -2.09
N VAL A 116 6.24 -14.05 -3.36
CA VAL A 116 5.46 -12.90 -3.81
C VAL A 116 4.05 -12.97 -3.22
N ILE A 117 3.58 -11.84 -2.68
CA ILE A 117 2.20 -11.67 -2.23
C ILE A 117 1.37 -11.10 -3.38
N LYS A 118 1.74 -9.92 -3.88
CA LYS A 118 0.94 -9.14 -4.83
C LYS A 118 1.72 -7.95 -5.40
N ALA A 119 1.32 -7.47 -6.58
CA ALA A 119 1.71 -6.17 -7.10
C ALA A 119 0.88 -5.01 -6.50
N ILE A 120 1.42 -3.79 -6.57
CA ILE A 120 0.81 -2.55 -6.10
C ILE A 120 0.89 -1.51 -7.21
N GLU A 121 -0.26 -0.92 -7.53
CA GLU A 121 -0.44 0.07 -8.57
C GLU A 121 -1.67 0.93 -8.24
N PRO A 122 -1.95 2.04 -8.95
CA PRO A 122 -3.13 2.85 -8.69
C PRO A 122 -4.42 2.01 -8.70
N PHE A 123 -5.33 2.29 -7.76
CA PHE A 123 -6.55 1.52 -7.50
C PHE A 123 -6.33 0.09 -6.94
N ASN A 124 -5.09 -0.32 -6.68
CA ASN A 124 -4.72 -1.63 -6.17
C ASN A 124 -3.71 -1.56 -5.01
N ALA A 125 -3.90 -0.60 -4.09
CA ALA A 125 -2.93 -0.20 -3.06
C ALA A 125 -2.91 -1.07 -1.78
N TYR A 126 -3.76 -2.10 -1.68
CA TYR A 126 -3.82 -2.96 -0.49
C TYR A 126 -2.97 -4.23 -0.66
N VAL A 127 -2.41 -4.68 0.45
CA VAL A 127 -1.70 -5.96 0.60
C VAL A 127 -2.40 -6.75 1.72
N PRO A 128 -2.86 -7.99 1.46
CA PRO A 128 -3.35 -8.86 2.52
C PRO A 128 -2.19 -9.25 3.45
N ILE A 129 -2.41 -9.17 4.76
CA ILE A 129 -1.44 -9.64 5.76
C ILE A 129 -1.97 -10.87 6.49
N ASP A 130 -1.09 -11.56 7.21
CA ASP A 130 -1.46 -12.77 7.92
C ASP A 130 -2.49 -12.48 9.02
N PRO A 131 -3.42 -13.42 9.33
CA PRO A 131 -4.50 -13.18 10.28
C PRO A 131 -4.04 -12.87 11.71
N ASP A 132 -2.82 -13.28 12.06
CA ASP A 132 -2.19 -12.96 13.34
C ASP A 132 -1.77 -11.47 13.43
N GLY A 133 -1.85 -10.73 12.33
CA GLY A 133 -1.52 -9.32 12.23
C GLY A 133 -0.04 -9.02 12.04
N THR A 134 0.79 -10.05 11.85
CA THR A 134 2.23 -9.88 11.63
C THR A 134 2.48 -9.21 10.28
N VAL A 135 3.34 -8.19 10.27
CA VAL A 135 3.84 -7.56 9.04
C VAL A 135 5.35 -7.70 9.02
N ASP A 136 5.85 -8.44 8.04
CA ASP A 136 7.27 -8.50 7.67
C ASP A 136 7.36 -8.73 6.16
N VAL A 137 7.42 -7.62 5.42
CA VAL A 137 7.36 -7.62 3.97
C VAL A 137 8.41 -6.69 3.36
N TYR A 138 8.83 -7.04 2.16
CA TYR A 138 9.69 -6.24 1.31
C TYR A 138 8.89 -5.74 0.12
N ILE A 139 9.01 -4.45 -0.18
CA ILE A 139 8.30 -3.78 -1.27
C ILE A 139 9.37 -3.26 -2.23
N GLU A 140 9.43 -3.83 -3.43
CA GLU A 140 10.27 -3.35 -4.53
C GLU A 140 9.48 -2.31 -5.32
N ALA A 141 9.88 -1.03 -5.29
CA ALA A 141 9.15 0.10 -5.88
C ALA A 141 10.02 0.99 -6.77
#